data_AF-A0A3B9BZ76-F1
#
_entry.id   AF-A0A3B9BZ76-F1
#
_cell.length_a   1.000
_cell.length_b   1.000
_cell.length_c   1.000
_cell.angle_alpha   90.00
_cell.angle_beta   90.00
_cell.angle_gamma   90.00
#
_symmetry.space_group_name_H-M   'P 1'
#
loop_
_entity.id
_entity.type
_entity.pdbx_description
1 polymer ?
#
loop_
_entity_poly.entity_id
_entity_poly.type
_entity_poly.pdbx_seq_one_letter_code
_entity_poly.pdbx_strand_id
1 'polypeptide(L)'
;MIKPVSERRQMIESGKKLLSKTKQCNLLGIHRSGLYYKSVGESQENIKLMRMMDEQYMRTPFYGIRRMGEWLKEQGYEVNRKRVQRLMRLMGWHTIYRAPNTSLSNKEHKKYPYLLKGLQIDRQNQVWAMDTPMFR
;
A
#
# COMPACT_ATOMS: atom_id res chain seq x y z
N MET A 1 28.89 -9.66 0.68
CA MET A 1 27.59 -9.18 1.23
C MET A 1 27.66 -7.67 1.39
N ILE A 2 26.81 -6.89 0.71
CA ILE A 2 26.87 -5.43 0.76
C ILE A 2 26.22 -4.95 2.07
N LYS A 3 26.95 -4.20 2.89
CA LYS A 3 26.44 -3.66 4.16
C LYS A 3 25.29 -2.66 3.92
N PRO A 4 24.30 -2.57 4.83
CA PRO A 4 23.19 -1.63 4.70
C PRO A 4 23.67 -0.17 4.65
N VAL A 5 22.88 0.70 4.01
CA VAL A 5 23.24 2.11 3.81
C VAL A 5 23.49 2.85 5.14
N SER A 6 22.77 2.48 6.21
CA SER A 6 22.95 3.03 7.56
C SER A 6 24.36 2.79 8.10
N GLU A 7 24.85 1.56 8.03
CA GLU A 7 26.21 1.20 8.46
C GLU A 7 27.28 1.87 7.60
N ARG A 8 27.07 1.90 6.27
CA ARG A 8 28.00 2.56 5.37
C ARG A 8 28.11 4.06 5.64
N ARG A 9 27.04 4.72 6.09
CA ARG A 9 27.09 6.15 6.50
C ARG A 9 27.92 6.37 7.75
N GLN A 10 27.94 5.44 8.69
CA GLN A 10 28.75 5.53 9.92
C GLN A 10 30.26 5.42 9.64
N MET A 11 30.64 4.83 8.50
CA MET A 11 32.05 4.71 8.08
C MET A 11 32.63 6.01 7.51
N ILE A 12 31.81 7.07 7.36
CA ILE A 12 32.25 8.35 6.81
C ILE A 12 32.81 9.22 7.93
N GLU A 13 34.10 9.51 7.85
CA GLU A 13 34.80 10.33 8.84
C GLU A 13 34.71 11.82 8.45
N SER A 14 34.29 12.67 9.39
CA SER A 14 34.04 14.10 9.15
C SER A 14 35.23 15.04 9.41
N GLY A 15 36.35 14.51 9.92
CA GLY A 15 37.53 15.29 10.35
C GLY A 15 38.62 15.48 9.28
N LYS A 16 39.79 16.03 9.69
CA LYS A 16 40.96 16.20 8.81
C LYS A 16 41.65 14.85 8.56
N LYS A 17 41.40 14.23 7.40
CA LYS A 17 42.18 13.10 6.85
C LYS A 17 42.32 13.15 5.32
N LEU A 18 43.21 12.30 4.81
CA LEU A 18 43.70 12.11 3.44
C LEU A 18 42.66 12.15 2.29
N LEU A 19 41.38 11.93 2.56
CA LEU A 19 40.33 11.81 1.52
C LEU A 19 39.13 12.69 1.84
N SER A 20 38.67 13.45 0.84
CA SER A 20 37.47 14.28 0.94
C SER A 20 36.20 13.43 1.15
N LYS A 21 35.19 14.01 1.80
CA LYS A 21 33.87 13.36 2.01
C LYS A 21 33.29 12.80 0.71
N THR A 22 33.51 13.48 -0.42
CA THR A 22 33.08 13.01 -1.75
C THR A 22 33.77 11.71 -2.16
N LYS A 23 35.09 11.59 -1.96
CA LYS A 23 35.84 10.36 -2.27
C LYS A 23 35.41 9.20 -1.36
N GLN A 24 35.16 9.48 -0.08
CA GLN A 24 34.65 8.48 0.87
C GLN A 24 33.25 7.98 0.48
N CYS A 25 32.35 8.90 0.09
CA CYS A 25 31.01 8.55 -0.40
C CYS A 25 31.07 7.68 -1.66
N ASN A 26 31.95 8.00 -2.61
CA ASN A 26 32.13 7.22 -3.83
C ASN A 26 32.67 5.81 -3.55
N LEU A 27 33.65 5.68 -2.65
CA LEU A 27 34.21 4.39 -2.26
C LEU A 27 33.18 3.48 -1.58
N LEU A 28 32.29 4.06 -0.78
CA LEU A 28 31.23 3.35 -0.06
C LEU A 28 29.94 3.18 -0.87
N GLY A 29 29.87 3.72 -2.09
CA GLY A 29 28.68 3.67 -2.94
C GLY A 29 27.46 4.35 -2.31
N ILE A 30 27.66 5.50 -1.66
CA ILE A 30 26.59 6.31 -1.06
C ILE A 30 26.48 7.65 -1.79
N HIS A 31 25.26 8.10 -2.07
CA HIS A 31 25.04 9.43 -2.60
C HIS A 31 25.28 10.52 -1.54
N ARG A 32 26.06 11.55 -1.88
CA ARG A 32 26.48 12.61 -0.95
C ARG A 32 25.33 13.30 -0.20
N SER A 33 24.18 13.48 -0.85
CA SER A 33 23.03 14.17 -0.22
C SER A 33 22.43 13.36 0.93
N GLY A 34 22.57 12.03 0.91
CA GLY A 34 22.10 11.15 1.96
C GLY A 34 22.91 11.25 3.25
N LEU A 35 24.11 11.83 3.22
CA LEU A 35 24.93 12.05 4.43
C LEU A 35 24.29 13.05 5.39
N TYR A 36 23.70 14.11 4.83
CA TYR A 36 23.12 15.22 5.61
C TYR A 36 21.66 14.99 5.96
N TYR A 37 21.02 14.01 5.33
CA TYR A 37 19.63 13.68 5.59
C TYR A 37 19.47 13.02 6.96
N LYS A 38 18.83 13.72 7.89
CA LYS A 38 18.32 13.14 9.14
C LYS A 38 16.84 12.82 8.96
N SER A 39 16.43 11.60 9.27
CA SER A 39 15.02 11.24 9.29
C SER A 39 14.30 12.05 10.36
N VAL A 40 13.32 12.83 9.96
CA VAL A 40 12.43 13.53 10.89
C VAL A 40 11.37 12.52 11.33
N GLY A 41 11.19 12.37 12.64
CA GLY A 41 10.12 11.55 13.21
C GLY A 41 8.73 12.11 12.92
N GLU A 42 7.68 11.40 13.33
CA GLU A 42 6.32 11.92 13.22
C GLU A 42 6.06 13.03 14.24
N SER A 43 5.27 14.02 13.84
CA SER A 43 4.78 15.08 14.73
C SER A 43 3.98 14.48 15.89
N GLN A 44 4.03 15.13 17.08
CA GLN A 44 3.20 14.77 18.23
C GLN A 44 1.71 14.73 17.88
N GLU A 45 1.24 15.63 17.01
CA GLU A 45 -0.13 15.61 16.51
C GLU A 45 -0.43 14.33 15.71
N ASN A 46 0.50 13.90 14.85
CA ASN A 46 0.31 12.68 14.06
C ASN A 46 0.27 11.46 14.97
N ILE A 47 1.09 11.42 16.02
CA ILE A 47 1.06 10.32 17.00
C ILE A 47 -0.30 10.29 17.72
N LYS A 48 -0.84 11.46 18.11
CA LYS A 48 -2.18 11.55 18.72
C LYS A 48 -3.26 11.05 17.76
N LEU A 49 -3.23 11.49 16.51
CA LEU A 49 -4.17 11.03 15.48
C LEU A 49 -4.05 9.53 15.23
N MET A 50 -2.84 8.98 15.15
CA MET A 50 -2.59 7.55 15.00
C MET A 50 -3.23 6.74 16.13
N ARG A 51 -3.08 7.18 17.40
CA ARG A 51 -3.72 6.53 18.56
C ARG A 51 -5.25 6.56 18.47
N MET A 52 -5.83 7.71 18.18
CA MET A 52 -7.28 7.85 18.05
C MET A 52 -7.84 6.98 16.92
N MET A 53 -7.15 6.96 15.78
CA MET A 53 -7.56 6.13 14.67
C MET A 53 -7.44 4.63 15.01
N ASP A 54 -6.51 4.24 15.88
CA ASP A 54 -6.26 2.83 16.25
C ASP A 54 -7.41 2.31 17.12
N GLU A 55 -7.78 3.09 18.14
CA GLU A 55 -8.95 2.84 18.98
C GLU A 55 -10.23 2.72 18.14
N GLN A 56 -10.39 3.60 17.15
CA GLN A 56 -11.54 3.55 16.25
C GLN A 56 -11.49 2.34 15.31
N TYR A 57 -10.32 1.97 14.81
CA TYR A 57 -10.15 0.82 13.93
C TYR A 57 -10.48 -0.49 14.66
N MET A 58 -10.12 -0.62 15.95
CA MET A 58 -10.50 -1.77 16.78
C MET A 58 -12.02 -1.93 16.93
N ARG A 59 -12.76 -0.81 16.96
CA ARG A 59 -14.23 -0.83 16.99
C ARG A 59 -14.84 -1.05 15.61
N THR A 60 -14.18 -0.58 14.56
CA THR A 60 -14.72 -0.51 13.19
C THR A 60 -13.69 -0.92 12.13
N PRO A 61 -13.36 -2.23 12.01
CA PRO A 61 -12.30 -2.71 11.10
C PRO A 61 -12.61 -2.53 9.60
N PHE A 62 -13.84 -2.14 9.27
CA PHE A 62 -14.31 -1.84 7.93
C PHE A 62 -14.25 -0.34 7.57
N TYR A 63 -13.77 0.52 8.48
CA TYR A 63 -13.62 1.94 8.19
C TYR A 63 -12.44 2.19 7.25
N GLY A 64 -12.79 2.66 6.05
CA GLY A 64 -11.84 3.09 5.03
C GLY A 64 -11.29 4.48 5.29
N ILE A 65 -10.35 4.90 4.44
CA ILE A 65 -9.73 6.24 4.45
C ILE A 65 -10.79 7.35 4.46
N ARG A 66 -11.90 7.18 3.71
CA ARG A 66 -12.98 8.17 3.64
C ARG A 66 -13.72 8.32 4.97
N ARG A 67 -14.26 7.21 5.49
CA ARG A 67 -15.00 7.20 6.77
C ARG A 67 -14.13 7.59 7.95
N MET A 68 -12.87 7.16 7.96
CA MET A 68 -11.92 7.54 9.00
C MET A 68 -11.62 9.04 8.98
N GLY A 69 -11.55 9.65 7.79
CA GLY A 69 -11.39 11.10 7.66
C GLY A 69 -12.61 11.90 8.13
N GLU A 70 -13.82 11.43 7.84
CA GLU A 70 -15.07 12.04 8.34
C GLU A 70 -15.17 11.89 9.87
N TRP A 71 -14.89 10.70 10.40
CA TRP A 71 -14.88 10.46 11.84
C TRP A 71 -13.89 11.39 12.57
N LEU A 72 -12.67 11.57 12.04
CA LEU A 72 -11.70 12.51 12.62
C LEU A 72 -12.22 13.96 12.61
N LYS A 73 -12.98 14.36 11.59
CA LYS A 73 -13.62 15.68 11.54
C LYS A 73 -14.71 15.82 12.60
N GLU A 74 -15.51 14.79 12.81
CA GLU A 74 -16.51 14.76 13.90
C GLU A 74 -15.86 14.88 15.28
N GLN A 75 -14.64 14.36 15.45
CA GLN A 75 -13.83 14.53 16.66
C GLN A 75 -13.14 15.90 16.76
N GLY A 76 -13.39 16.83 15.83
CA GLY A 76 -12.84 18.19 15.82
C GLY A 76 -11.48 18.34 15.16
N TYR A 77 -10.97 17.32 14.44
CA TYR A 77 -9.71 17.40 13.71
C TYR A 77 -9.94 17.62 12.22
N GLU A 78 -9.49 18.77 11.71
CA GLU A 78 -9.57 19.07 10.29
C GLU A 78 -8.41 18.40 9.51
N VAL A 79 -8.58 17.10 9.22
CA VAL A 79 -7.54 16.27 8.57
C VAL A 79 -7.90 15.99 7.12
N ASN A 80 -6.97 16.27 6.20
CA ASN A 80 -7.13 15.92 4.78
C ASN A 80 -7.08 14.39 4.59
N ARG A 81 -7.91 13.85 3.68
CA ARG A 81 -7.93 12.44 3.25
C ARG A 81 -6.54 11.90 2.90
N LYS A 82 -5.68 12.70 2.25
CA LYS A 82 -4.29 12.30 1.93
C LYS A 82 -3.44 12.06 3.17
N ARG A 83 -3.65 12.85 4.23
CA ARG A 83 -2.95 12.71 5.52
C ARG A 83 -3.42 11.44 6.23
N VAL A 84 -4.72 11.18 6.28
CA VAL A 84 -5.29 9.92 6.82
C VAL A 84 -4.73 8.70 6.10
N GLN A 85 -4.71 8.70 4.76
CA GLN A 85 -4.16 7.61 3.96
C GLN A 85 -2.68 7.33 4.28
N ARG A 86 -1.87 8.38 4.42
CA ARG A 86 -0.45 8.26 4.79
C ARG A 86 -0.30 7.63 6.18
N LEU A 87 -1.06 8.10 7.17
CA LEU A 87 -1.01 7.58 8.54
C LEU A 87 -1.46 6.12 8.59
N MET A 88 -2.54 5.75 7.91
CA MET A 88 -2.98 4.35 7.82
C MET A 88 -1.91 3.45 7.19
N ARG A 89 -1.23 3.92 6.14
CA ARG A 89 -0.14 3.17 5.50
C ARG A 89 1.06 2.99 6.43
N LEU A 90 1.42 4.02 7.19
CA LEU A 90 2.51 3.93 8.19
C LEU A 90 2.19 2.92 9.29
N MET A 91 0.93 2.83 9.71
CA MET A 91 0.46 1.86 10.69
C MET A 91 0.23 0.45 10.10
N GLY A 92 0.38 0.28 8.78
CA GLY A 92 0.19 -1.01 8.11
C GLY A 92 -1.28 -1.46 8.01
N TRP A 93 -2.24 -0.58 8.25
CA TRP A 93 -3.65 -0.95 8.22
C TRP A 93 -4.17 -1.11 6.81
N HIS A 94 -4.90 -2.21 6.63
CA HIS A 94 -5.67 -2.49 5.44
C HIS A 94 -7.12 -2.64 5.87
N THR A 95 -7.98 -1.77 5.37
CA THR A 95 -9.42 -1.87 5.66
C THR A 95 -9.96 -3.17 5.09
N ILE A 96 -10.67 -3.94 5.92
CA ILE A 96 -11.29 -5.17 5.49
C ILE A 96 -12.56 -4.81 4.72
N TYR A 97 -12.54 -5.02 3.41
CA TYR A 97 -13.74 -4.88 2.57
C TYR A 97 -14.26 -6.26 2.19
N ARG A 98 -15.59 -6.42 2.16
CA ARG A 98 -16.20 -7.56 1.49
C ARG A 98 -15.94 -7.41 -0.01
N ALA A 99 -15.12 -8.27 -0.58
CA ALA A 99 -15.02 -8.37 -2.03
C ALA A 99 -16.39 -8.78 -2.60
N PRO A 100 -16.79 -8.25 -3.76
CA PRO A 100 -17.99 -8.73 -4.44
C PRO A 100 -17.84 -10.23 -4.69
N ASN A 101 -18.84 -11.01 -4.29
CA ASN A 101 -18.87 -12.45 -4.53
C ASN A 101 -19.27 -12.70 -5.99
N THR A 102 -18.28 -12.78 -6.88
CA THR A 102 -18.50 -13.00 -8.32
C THR A 102 -19.03 -14.40 -8.65
N SER A 103 -18.95 -15.34 -7.71
CA SER A 103 -19.53 -16.68 -7.86
C SER A 103 -21.03 -16.73 -7.58
N LEU A 104 -21.56 -15.73 -6.85
CA LEU A 104 -23.00 -15.61 -6.65
C LEU A 104 -23.63 -14.84 -7.80
N SER A 105 -24.35 -15.57 -8.65
CA SER A 105 -25.13 -14.99 -9.75
C SER A 105 -26.22 -14.07 -9.19
N ASN A 106 -26.29 -12.84 -9.72
CA ASN A 106 -27.41 -11.93 -9.45
C ASN A 106 -28.71 -12.58 -9.96
N LYS A 107 -29.72 -12.72 -9.08
CA LYS A 107 -31.01 -13.34 -9.41
C LYS A 107 -31.79 -12.55 -10.47
N GLU A 108 -31.53 -11.26 -10.60
CA GLU A 108 -32.15 -10.39 -11.60
C GLU A 108 -31.61 -10.65 -13.02
N HIS A 109 -30.42 -11.25 -13.15
CA HIS A 109 -29.84 -11.53 -14.45
C HIS A 109 -30.42 -12.81 -15.04
N LYS A 110 -30.86 -12.73 -16.30
CA LYS A 110 -31.36 -13.89 -17.03
C LYS A 110 -30.25 -14.94 -17.17
N LYS A 111 -30.52 -16.15 -16.66
CA LYS A 111 -29.63 -17.30 -16.86
C LYS A 111 -29.89 -17.88 -18.25
N TYR A 112 -28.89 -17.85 -19.11
CA TYR A 112 -28.95 -18.47 -20.42
C TYR A 112 -28.66 -19.96 -20.31
N PRO A 113 -29.43 -20.83 -20.99
CA PRO A 113 -29.12 -22.25 -21.02
C PRO A 113 -27.76 -22.48 -21.68
N TYR A 114 -27.02 -23.47 -21.21
CA TYR A 114 -25.75 -23.85 -21.82
C TYR A 114 -26.03 -24.56 -23.15
N LEU A 115 -25.87 -23.81 -24.25
CA LEU A 115 -26.27 -24.27 -25.60
C LEU A 115 -25.44 -25.43 -26.14
N LEU A 116 -24.28 -25.72 -25.54
CA LEU A 116 -23.43 -26.84 -25.91
C LEU A 116 -23.79 -28.13 -25.14
N LYS A 117 -24.80 -28.10 -24.26
CA LYS A 117 -25.20 -29.26 -23.46
C LYS A 117 -25.71 -30.38 -24.37
N GLY A 118 -25.01 -31.51 -24.38
CA GLY A 118 -25.37 -32.70 -25.17
C GLY A 118 -24.91 -32.67 -26.63
N LEU A 119 -24.17 -31.65 -27.05
CA LEU A 119 -23.57 -31.60 -28.39
C LEU A 119 -22.31 -32.47 -28.43
N GLN A 120 -22.26 -33.46 -29.32
CA GLN A 120 -21.01 -34.17 -29.65
C GLN A 120 -20.13 -33.28 -30.55
N ILE A 121 -18.85 -33.14 -30.17
CA ILE A 121 -17.88 -32.27 -30.85
C ILE A 121 -16.92 -33.19 -31.62
N ASP A 122 -17.23 -33.45 -32.89
CA ASP A 122 -16.58 -34.50 -33.68
C ASP A 122 -15.66 -33.95 -34.79
N ARG A 123 -15.66 -32.62 -35.00
CA ARG A 123 -14.78 -31.97 -35.99
C ARG A 123 -14.06 -30.75 -35.43
N GLN A 124 -12.90 -30.46 -36.00
CA GLN A 124 -12.18 -29.21 -35.74
C GLN A 124 -13.03 -28.00 -36.14
N ASN A 125 -12.86 -26.87 -35.46
CA ASN A 125 -13.60 -25.62 -35.69
C ASN A 125 -15.13 -25.72 -35.47
N GLN A 126 -15.59 -26.66 -34.64
CA GLN A 126 -17.01 -26.81 -34.31
C GLN A 126 -17.45 -25.96 -33.11
N VAL A 127 -16.56 -25.72 -32.14
CA VAL A 127 -16.82 -24.91 -30.95
C VAL A 127 -15.59 -24.06 -30.65
N TRP A 128 -15.80 -22.78 -30.34
CA TRP A 128 -14.77 -21.86 -29.86
C TRP A 128 -15.13 -21.36 -28.47
N ALA A 129 -14.15 -21.32 -27.57
CA ALA A 129 -14.27 -20.73 -26.26
C ALA A 129 -13.20 -19.64 -26.13
N MET A 130 -13.59 -18.50 -25.56
CA MET A 130 -12.69 -17.41 -25.23
C MET A 130 -12.92 -17.07 -23.76
N ASP A 131 -11.86 -17.11 -22.97
CA ASP A 131 -11.86 -16.59 -21.61
C ASP A 131 -11.06 -15.29 -21.59
N THR A 132 -11.69 -14.23 -21.10
CA THR A 132 -11.03 -12.94 -20.94
C THR A 132 -10.69 -12.81 -19.45
N PRO A 133 -9.41 -12.92 -19.06
CA PRO A 133 -9.06 -12.75 -17.66
C PRO A 133 -9.45 -11.34 -17.22
N MET A 134 -10.26 -11.26 -16.17
CA MET A 134 -10.60 -10.00 -15.53
C MET A 134 -9.34 -9.44 -14.85
N PHE A 135 -8.66 -8.51 -15.50
CA PHE A 135 -7.62 -7.73 -14.83
C PHE A 135 -8.28 -6.80 -13.81
N ARG A 136 -7.89 -6.94 -12.55
CA ARG A 136 -8.44 -6.20 -11.41
C ARG A 136 -7.52 -5.07 -11.00
#